data_AF-A0A3C0IMF7-F1
#
_entry.id   AF-A0A3C0IMF7-F1
#
_cell.length_a   1.000
_cell.length_b   1.000
_cell.length_c   1.000
_cell.angle_alpha   90.00
_cell.angle_beta   90.00
_cell.angle_gamma   90.00
#
_symmetry.space_group_name_H-M   'P 1'
#
loop_
_entity.id
_entity.type
_entity.pdbx_description
1 polymer ?
#
loop_
_entity_poly.entity_id
_entity_poly.type
_entity_poly.pdbx_seq_one_letter_code
_entity_poly.pdbx_strand_id
1 'polypeptide(L)'
;NQLLFPDILIYLHAPVQKLQRNIKKRNRPYEQSIPDEYLFNLQETYTSYIKQHHIKTLFVDASNADFLENELHVQTILDALEKDYEPGQHFLTLP
;
A
#
# COMPACT_ATOMS: atom_id res chain seq x y z
N ASN A 1 22.37 -6.15 -15.39
CA ASN A 1 21.70 -5.41 -14.30
C ASN A 1 20.83 -6.37 -13.51
N GLN A 2 21.29 -6.83 -12.35
CA GLN A 2 20.47 -7.60 -11.43
C GLN A 2 19.62 -6.60 -10.63
N LEU A 3 18.30 -6.76 -10.65
CA LEU A 3 17.40 -5.98 -9.80
C LEU A 3 17.73 -6.30 -8.35
N LEU A 4 18.11 -5.29 -7.57
CA LEU A 4 18.28 -5.41 -6.12
C LEU A 4 16.92 -5.80 -5.52
N PHE A 5 16.90 -6.86 -4.73
CA PHE A 5 15.70 -7.28 -4.02
C PHE A 5 15.52 -6.36 -2.80
N PRO A 6 14.31 -5.84 -2.54
CA PRO A 6 14.11 -4.95 -1.39
C PRO A 6 14.26 -5.71 -0.08
N ASP A 7 14.87 -5.09 0.92
CA ASP A 7 14.95 -5.65 2.27
C ASP A 7 13.57 -5.76 2.93
N ILE A 8 12.68 -4.80 2.64
CA ILE A 8 11.28 -4.77 3.08
C ILE A 8 10.41 -4.13 2.00
N LEU A 9 9.23 -4.72 1.76
CA LEU A 9 8.18 -4.18 0.91
C LEU A 9 7.09 -3.55 1.78
N ILE A 10 6.64 -2.34 1.46
CA ILE A 10 5.48 -1.72 2.14
C ILE A 10 4.30 -1.76 1.19
N TYR A 11 3.23 -2.46 1.57
CA TYR A 11 2.00 -2.55 0.78
C TYR A 11 0.88 -1.76 1.47
N LEU A 12 0.46 -0.64 0.87
CA LEU A 12 -0.63 0.18 1.38
C LEU A 12 -1.96 -0.30 0.78
N HIS A 13 -2.72 -1.07 1.55
CA HIS A 13 -4.01 -1.57 1.14
C HIS A 13 -5.12 -0.56 1.41
N ALA A 14 -5.86 -0.15 0.39
CA ALA A 14 -7.07 0.66 0.55
C ALA A 14 -8.21 0.11 -0.34
N PRO A 15 -9.48 0.22 0.09
CA PRO A 15 -10.61 -0.18 -0.74
C PRO A 15 -10.69 0.61 -2.05
N VAL A 16 -11.13 -0.03 -3.13
CA VAL A 16 -11.29 0.59 -4.47
C VAL A 16 -12.04 1.92 -4.40
N GLN A 17 -13.08 2.01 -3.58
CA GLN A 17 -13.87 3.24 -3.42
C GLN A 17 -13.04 4.40 -2.87
N LYS A 18 -12.08 4.11 -1.98
CA LYS A 18 -11.14 5.12 -1.47
C LYS A 18 -10.13 5.52 -2.54
N LEU A 19 -9.58 4.55 -3.27
CA LEU A 19 -8.65 4.82 -4.37
C LEU A 19 -9.30 5.73 -5.41
N GLN A 20 -10.55 5.47 -5.78
CA GLN A 20 -11.32 6.32 -6.69
C GLN A 20 -11.50 7.75 -6.16
N ARG A 21 -11.84 7.91 -4.87
CA ARG A 21 -11.93 9.25 -4.25
C ARG A 21 -10.59 9.98 -4.31
N ASN A 22 -9.48 9.28 -4.05
CA ASN A 22 -8.15 9.87 -4.13
C ASN A 22 -7.77 10.27 -5.56
N ILE A 23 -8.05 9.42 -6.55
CA ILE A 23 -7.82 9.71 -7.98
C ILE A 23 -8.59 10.96 -8.42
N LYS A 24 -9.87 11.06 -8.04
CA LYS A 24 -10.70 12.24 -8.31
C LYS A 24 -10.14 13.48 -7.63
N LYS A 25 -9.78 13.40 -6.33
CA LYS A 25 -9.19 14.52 -5.57
C LYS A 25 -7.89 15.03 -6.20
N ARG A 26 -7.05 14.16 -6.77
CA ARG A 26 -5.79 14.54 -7.45
C ARG A 26 -6.01 15.30 -8.77
N ASN A 27 -7.21 15.19 -9.37
CA ASN A 27 -7.61 15.90 -10.59
C ASN A 27 -6.61 15.76 -11.77
N ARG A 28 -6.05 14.55 -11.95
CA ARG A 28 -5.19 14.23 -13.09
C ARG A 28 -6.06 13.75 -14.25
N PRO A 29 -6.11 14.45 -15.40
CA PRO A 29 -7.06 14.13 -16.48
C PRO A 29 -6.97 12.70 -16.99
N TYR A 30 -5.76 12.17 -17.12
CA TYR A 30 -5.51 10.81 -17.63
C TYR A 30 -5.88 9.70 -16.64
N GLU A 31 -6.03 10.00 -15.34
CA GLU A 31 -6.44 9.01 -14.34
C GLU A 31 -7.97 8.98 -14.14
N GLN A 32 -8.71 10.00 -14.57
CA GLN A 32 -10.14 10.14 -14.23
C GLN A 32 -11.04 9.03 -14.78
N SER A 33 -10.61 8.36 -15.85
CA SER A 33 -11.33 7.25 -16.47
C SER A 33 -10.88 5.87 -16.00
N ILE A 34 -10.01 5.77 -14.99
CA ILE A 34 -9.57 4.48 -14.45
C ILE A 34 -10.78 3.74 -13.86
N PRO A 35 -11.14 2.55 -14.36
CA PRO A 35 -12.30 1.81 -13.87
C PRO A 35 -11.99 1.08 -12.56
N ASP A 36 -13.03 0.81 -11.79
CA ASP A 36 -12.95 0.03 -10.54
C ASP A 36 -12.33 -1.35 -10.75
N GLU A 37 -12.68 -2.02 -11.86
CA GLU A 37 -12.14 -3.33 -12.23
C GLU A 37 -10.61 -3.30 -12.41
N TYR A 38 -10.07 -2.23 -12.99
CA TYR A 38 -8.62 -2.09 -13.14
C TYR A 38 -7.93 -2.01 -11.77
N LEU A 39 -8.50 -1.22 -10.85
CA LEU A 39 -7.96 -1.09 -9.50
C LEU A 39 -8.07 -2.40 -8.72
N PHE A 40 -9.19 -3.12 -8.85
CA PHE A 40 -9.38 -4.43 -8.24
C PHE A 40 -8.34 -5.45 -8.76
N ASN A 41 -8.18 -5.55 -10.08
CA ASN A 41 -7.21 -6.46 -10.70
C ASN A 41 -5.77 -6.13 -10.27
N LEU A 42 -5.45 -4.84 -10.10
CA LEU A 42 -4.15 -4.39 -9.60
C LEU A 42 -3.92 -4.86 -8.16
N GLN A 43 -4.92 -4.72 -7.28
CA GLN A 43 -4.84 -5.21 -5.90
C GLN A 43 -4.65 -6.73 -5.85
N GLU A 44 -5.40 -7.50 -6.65
CA GLU A 44 -5.27 -8.95 -6.72
C GLU A 44 -3.88 -9.37 -7.23
N THR A 45 -3.35 -8.66 -8.23
CA THR A 45 -2.01 -8.92 -8.78
C THR A 45 -0.93 -8.75 -7.71
N TYR A 46 -0.93 -7.62 -7.00
CA TYR A 46 0.09 -7.36 -5.97
C TYR A 46 -0.06 -8.26 -4.74
N THR A 47 -1.28 -8.51 -4.27
CA THR A 47 -1.49 -9.41 -3.13
C THR A 47 -1.08 -10.85 -3.46
N SER A 48 -1.34 -11.30 -4.69
CA SER A 48 -0.88 -12.61 -5.17
C SER A 48 0.65 -12.69 -5.25
N TYR A 49 1.30 -11.66 -5.80
CA TYR A 49 2.76 -11.57 -5.86
C TYR A 49 3.40 -11.65 -4.47
N ILE A 50 2.90 -10.86 -3.51
CA ILE A 50 3.39 -10.85 -2.12
C ILE A 50 3.24 -12.24 -1.48
N LYS A 51 2.10 -12.90 -1.67
CA LYS A 51 1.84 -14.25 -1.15
C LYS A 51 2.78 -15.29 -1.74
N GLN A 52 3.11 -15.21 -3.03
CA GLN A 52 3.92 -16.20 -3.73
C GLN A 52 5.42 -16.11 -3.40
N HIS A 53 5.93 -14.91 -3.15
CA HIS A 53 7.38 -14.68 -3.04
C HIS A 53 7.92 -14.62 -1.60
N HIS A 54 7.08 -14.81 -0.58
CA HIS A 54 7.46 -14.79 0.85
C HIS A 54 8.34 -13.57 1.24
N ILE A 55 8.07 -12.44 0.60
CA ILE A 55 8.81 -11.19 0.78
C ILE A 55 8.52 -10.64 2.17
N LYS A 56 9.55 -10.18 2.90
CA LYS A 56 9.36 -9.38 4.12
C LYS A 56 8.52 -8.16 3.78
N THR A 57 7.26 -8.15 4.23
CA THR A 57 6.26 -7.18 3.79
C THR A 57 5.55 -6.57 4.98
N LEU A 58 5.54 -5.25 5.07
CA LEU A 58 4.64 -4.50 5.95
C LEU A 58 3.32 -4.23 5.20
N PHE A 59 2.28 -4.94 5.58
CA PHE A 59 0.94 -4.84 5.01
C PHE A 59 0.11 -3.83 5.81
N VAL A 60 -0.02 -2.62 5.28
CA VAL A 60 -0.65 -1.49 5.97
C VAL A 60 -2.11 -1.35 5.56
N ASP A 61 -3.03 -1.38 6.51
CA ASP A 61 -4.42 -1.00 6.27
C ASP A 61 -4.52 0.53 6.16
N ALA A 62 -4.62 1.01 4.92
CA ALA A 62 -4.76 2.41 4.56
C ALA A 62 -6.23 2.80 4.29
N SER A 63 -7.21 2.00 4.73
CA SER A 63 -8.65 2.29 4.55
C SER A 63 -9.04 3.66 5.10
N ASN A 64 -8.46 4.08 6.23
CA ASN A 64 -8.73 5.38 6.84
C ASN A 64 -7.54 6.35 6.80
N ALA A 65 -6.43 5.97 6.16
CA ALA A 65 -5.26 6.83 5.96
C ALA A 65 -5.61 8.23 5.40
N ASP A 66 -5.08 9.24 6.08
CA ASP A 66 -4.95 10.62 5.64
C ASP A 66 -3.50 11.05 5.85
N PHE A 67 -2.66 10.84 4.85
CA PHE A 67 -1.24 11.18 4.92
C PHE A 67 -0.95 12.66 4.67
N LEU A 68 -1.98 13.46 4.38
CA LEU A 68 -1.84 14.90 4.13
C LEU A 68 -2.11 15.70 5.40
N GLU A 69 -3.16 15.32 6.14
CA GLU A 69 -3.63 16.08 7.29
C GLU A 69 -3.35 15.39 8.63
N ASN A 70 -2.92 14.13 8.63
CA ASN A 70 -2.59 13.39 9.85
C ASN A 70 -1.17 12.79 9.77
N GLU A 71 -0.20 13.54 10.28
CA GLU A 71 1.21 13.16 10.35
C GLU A 71 1.43 11.83 11.10
N LEU A 72 0.57 11.50 12.07
CA LEU A 72 0.67 10.27 12.85
C LEU A 72 0.56 9.02 11.96
N HIS A 73 -0.18 9.09 10.85
CA HIS A 73 -0.26 7.96 9.92
C HIS A 73 1.08 7.66 9.25
N VAL A 74 1.85 8.69 8.86
CA VAL A 74 3.18 8.51 8.30
C VAL A 74 4.13 8.05 9.39
N GLN A 75 4.09 8.69 10.56
CA GLN A 75 4.95 8.34 11.70
C GLN A 75 4.77 6.87 12.11
N THR A 76 3.53 6.37 12.14
CA THR A 76 3.24 4.95 12.46
C THR A 76 3.95 3.98 11.50
N ILE A 77 4.05 4.33 10.23
CA ILE A 77 4.78 3.52 9.23
C ILE A 77 6.30 3.63 9.47
N LEU A 78 6.81 4.82 9.76
CA LEU A 78 8.23 5.03 10.06
C LEU A 78 8.66 4.27 11.32
N ASP A 79 7.89 4.36 12.41
CA ASP A 79 8.13 3.63 13.66
C ASP A 79 8.05 2.10 13.46
N ALA A 80 7.22 1.65 12.53
CA ALA A 80 7.18 0.24 12.16
C ALA A 80 8.48 -0.18 11.46
N LEU A 81 9.05 0.66 10.58
CA LEU A 81 10.30 0.37 9.88
C LEU A 81 11.54 0.32 10.77
N GLU A 82 11.48 0.87 11.99
CA GLU A 82 12.56 0.74 12.97
C GLU A 82 12.65 -0.66 13.61
N LYS A 83 11.65 -1.52 13.36
CA LYS A 83 11.59 -2.88 13.91
C LYS A 83 12.22 -3.88 12.95
N ASP A 84 12.84 -4.90 13.55
CA ASP A 84 13.26 -6.08 12.81
C ASP A 84 12.07 -7.01 12.55
N TYR A 85 11.92 -7.40 11.29
CA TYR A 85 10.88 -8.32 10.84
C TYR A 85 11.51 -9.56 10.22
N GLU A 86 10.93 -10.72 10.53
CA GLU A 86 11.20 -11.97 9.82
C GLU A 86 10.61 -11.93 8.39
N PRO A 87 11.08 -12.77 7.46
CA PRO A 87 10.42 -12.96 6.17
C PRO A 87 8.92 -13.26 6.32
N GLY A 88 8.11 -12.78 5.38
CA GLY A 88 6.66 -12.93 5.41
C GLY A 88 5.91 -11.61 5.64
N GLN A 89 4.61 -11.71 5.92
CA GLN A 89 3.68 -10.57 5.98
C GLN A 89 3.42 -10.13 7.42
N HIS A 90 3.59 -8.83 7.68
CA HIS A 90 3.38 -8.18 8.97
C HIS A 90 2.31 -7.12 8.83
N PHE A 91 1.20 -7.25 9.56
CA PHE A 91 0.06 -6.35 9.41
C PHE A 91 0.19 -5.13 10.31
N LEU A 92 -0.11 -3.95 9.76
CA LEU A 92 -0.10 -2.66 10.46
C LEU A 92 -1.42 -1.94 10.22
N THR A 93 -2.04 -1.47 11.29
CA THR A 93 -3.23 -0.60 11.24
C THR A 93 -2.81 0.81 11.61
N LEU A 94 -3.28 1.79 10.83
CA LEU A 94 -3.05 3.19 11.12
C LEU A 94 -4.04 3.69 12.20
N PRO A 95 -3.59 4.53 13.15
CA PRO A 95 -4.42 5.06 14.23
C PRO A 95 -5.47 6.07 13.77
#